data_AF-A0A7K3MC77-F1
#
_entry.id   AF-A0A7K3MC77-F1
#
_cell.length_a   1.000
_cell.length_b   1.000
_cell.length_c   1.000
_cell.angle_alpha   90.00
_cell.angle_beta   90.00
_cell.angle_gamma   90.00
#
_symmetry.space_group_name_H-M   'P 1'
#
loop_
_entity.id
_entity.type
_entity.pdbx_description
1 polymer ?
#
loop_
_entity_poly.entity_id
_entity_poly.type
_entity_poly.pdbx_seq_one_letter_code
_entity_poly.pdbx_strand_id
1 'polypeptide(L)'
;MAGSSDVIAFFSRTSWSQKMLSNRLARTSGAFAGAAALCLGLPALATAHVTISPDTAEAGSYAVLTASVPHGCSGSGTTEVAIEIPEQIMAVTPTVNPNWEVEQLAADGSPADGEPVTHVVYTAHEPLPNDLRDTFELSVRMPDESGEVLAFPVVQTCEEGESAWVETADEGQDPHELEYPAPLVEVAESVSGGHGADHGAGADHSAGVHDGDVNGDASGSDSEMSAANVAGIGTGAAGIVLGGAALLYAHRRTRGGAPRESADA
;
A
#
# COMPACT_ATOMS: atom_id res chain seq x y z
N MET A 1 58.34 -83.18 -13.44
CA MET A 1 57.14 -84.03 -13.65
C MET A 1 55.93 -83.24 -13.19
N ALA A 2 54.85 -83.35 -13.96
CA ALA A 2 53.71 -82.44 -14.07
C ALA A 2 52.65 -82.54 -12.95
N GLY A 3 51.72 -81.56 -12.95
CA GLY A 3 50.36 -81.65 -12.37
C GLY A 3 50.01 -80.44 -11.48
N SER A 4 49.25 -79.45 -11.96
CA SER A 4 47.77 -79.31 -11.83
C SER A 4 47.29 -79.00 -10.40
N SER A 5 46.40 -78.06 -10.07
CA SER A 5 45.61 -77.04 -10.77
C SER A 5 44.92 -76.16 -9.71
N ASP A 6 44.63 -74.92 -10.08
CA ASP A 6 43.56 -73.99 -9.66
C ASP A 6 42.72 -74.23 -8.39
N VAL A 7 42.64 -73.19 -7.52
CA VAL A 7 41.35 -72.59 -7.17
C VAL A 7 41.50 -71.07 -7.00
N ILE A 8 40.75 -70.37 -7.83
CA ILE A 8 40.54 -68.92 -7.91
C ILE A 8 39.35 -68.51 -7.03
N ALA A 9 39.45 -67.31 -6.44
CA ALA A 9 38.39 -66.38 -6.03
C ALA A 9 37.38 -66.81 -4.94
N PHE A 10 37.10 -65.88 -4.03
CA PHE A 10 35.78 -65.20 -3.95
C PHE A 10 35.53 -64.62 -2.53
N PHE A 11 36.37 -63.71 -2.01
CA PHE A 11 35.98 -62.93 -0.82
C PHE A 11 36.75 -61.60 -0.74
N SER A 12 36.34 -60.57 -1.52
CA SER A 12 36.77 -59.19 -1.23
C SER A 12 35.99 -58.08 -1.94
N ARG A 13 34.66 -58.19 -2.14
CA ARG A 13 33.94 -57.13 -2.88
C ARG A 13 32.53 -56.78 -2.42
N THR A 14 32.29 -56.69 -1.11
CA THR A 14 30.96 -56.31 -0.57
C THR A 14 30.92 -55.19 0.47
N SER A 15 31.97 -54.35 0.63
CA SER A 15 31.91 -53.24 1.62
C SER A 15 31.96 -51.82 1.04
N TRP A 16 32.01 -51.64 -0.28
CA TRP A 16 32.24 -50.32 -0.90
C TRP A 16 31.00 -49.66 -1.53
N SER A 17 29.78 -50.19 -1.32
CA SER A 17 28.56 -49.66 -1.98
C SER A 17 27.49 -49.11 -1.02
N GLN A 18 27.77 -48.98 0.29
CA GLN A 18 26.78 -48.44 1.25
C GLN A 18 27.11 -47.03 1.78
N LYS A 19 28.31 -46.50 1.57
CA LYS A 19 28.71 -45.17 2.10
C LYS A 19 28.54 -44.00 1.12
N MET A 20 28.13 -44.24 -0.12
CA MET A 20 28.02 -43.20 -1.15
C MET A 20 26.59 -42.77 -1.52
N LEU A 21 25.56 -43.26 -0.82
CA LEU A 21 24.19 -42.77 -0.98
C LEU A 21 23.67 -41.93 0.20
N SER A 22 24.30 -41.99 1.38
CA SER A 22 23.84 -41.24 2.55
C SER A 22 24.21 -39.74 2.52
N ASN A 23 25.18 -39.33 1.71
CA ASN A 23 25.70 -37.95 1.71
C ASN A 23 25.11 -37.04 0.62
N ARG A 24 24.23 -37.55 -0.25
CA ARG A 24 23.58 -36.73 -1.31
C ARG A 24 22.16 -36.29 -0.98
N LEU A 25 21.51 -36.90 0.01
CA LEU A 25 20.20 -36.44 0.53
C LEU A 25 20.33 -35.34 1.60
N ALA A 26 21.47 -35.25 2.30
CA ALA A 26 21.66 -34.24 3.34
C ALA A 26 21.93 -32.82 2.80
N ARG A 27 22.30 -32.67 1.52
CA ARG A 27 22.65 -31.36 0.93
C ARG A 27 21.51 -30.66 0.19
N THR A 28 20.41 -31.35 -0.11
CA THR A 28 19.26 -30.75 -0.78
C THR A 28 18.19 -30.25 0.18
N SER A 29 18.25 -30.59 1.47
CA SER A 29 17.31 -30.09 2.50
C SER A 29 17.70 -28.74 3.09
N GLY A 30 18.96 -28.31 2.95
CA GLY A 30 19.43 -27.02 3.49
C GLY A 30 18.95 -25.80 2.71
N ALA A 31 18.76 -25.94 1.38
CA ALA A 31 18.39 -24.81 0.53
C ALA A 31 16.90 -24.42 0.65
N PHE A 32 16.01 -25.37 0.96
CA PHE A 32 14.59 -25.08 1.20
C PHE A 32 14.31 -24.49 2.58
N ALA A 33 15.11 -24.85 3.59
CA ALA A 33 14.98 -24.30 4.94
C ALA A 33 15.43 -22.83 5.02
N GLY A 34 16.42 -22.41 4.21
CA GLY A 34 16.89 -21.03 4.17
C GLY A 34 15.91 -20.05 3.50
N ALA A 35 15.17 -20.50 2.47
CA ALA A 35 14.20 -19.65 1.77
C ALA A 35 12.89 -19.45 2.55
N ALA A 36 12.45 -20.45 3.33
CA ALA A 36 11.25 -20.34 4.16
C ALA A 36 11.45 -19.43 5.40
N ALA A 37 12.69 -19.31 5.90
CA ALA A 37 13.00 -18.47 7.05
C ALA A 37 12.98 -16.96 6.73
N LEU A 38 13.18 -16.56 5.47
CA LEU A 38 13.16 -15.14 5.07
C LEU A 38 11.74 -14.56 4.97
N CYS A 39 10.70 -15.39 4.86
CA CYS A 39 9.31 -14.93 4.75
C CYS A 39 8.58 -14.80 6.11
N LEU A 40 9.19 -15.21 7.23
CA LEU A 40 8.57 -15.21 8.56
C LEU A 40 8.96 -13.99 9.42
N GLY A 41 9.74 -13.05 8.89
CA GLY A 41 10.44 -12.03 9.70
C GLY A 41 10.18 -10.58 9.36
N LEU A 42 9.29 -10.26 8.43
CA LEU A 42 8.79 -8.90 8.28
C LEU A 42 7.50 -8.84 9.10
N PRO A 43 7.49 -8.31 10.34
CA PRO A 43 6.24 -7.79 10.85
C PRO A 43 5.75 -6.83 9.77
N ALA A 44 4.59 -7.10 9.18
CA ALA A 44 3.86 -6.03 8.53
C ALA A 44 3.78 -4.95 9.60
N LEU A 45 4.41 -3.81 9.36
CA LEU A 45 4.23 -2.62 10.17
C LEU A 45 2.73 -2.32 10.02
N ALA A 46 1.91 -2.93 10.87
CA ALA A 46 0.51 -2.58 10.98
C ALA A 46 0.55 -1.12 11.42
N THR A 47 0.24 -0.22 10.50
CA THR A 47 0.20 1.21 10.78
C THR A 47 -0.90 1.43 11.80
N ALA A 48 -0.49 1.54 13.07
CA ALA A 48 -1.35 1.84 14.19
C ALA A 48 -1.64 3.34 14.31
N HIS A 49 -0.87 4.17 13.59
CA HIS A 49 -0.99 5.61 13.65
C HIS A 49 -2.10 6.09 12.72
N VAL A 50 -2.76 7.17 13.12
CA VAL A 50 -3.62 7.94 12.22
C VAL A 50 -2.75 8.49 11.09
N THR A 51 -3.26 8.41 9.87
CA THR A 51 -2.58 8.94 8.68
C THR A 51 -3.50 9.84 7.88
N ILE A 52 -2.92 10.74 7.10
CA ILE A 52 -3.63 11.51 6.08
C ILE A 52 -3.08 11.14 4.71
N SER A 53 -3.97 11.03 3.73
CA SER A 53 -3.62 10.83 2.32
C SER A 53 -4.48 11.73 1.42
N PRO A 54 -3.91 12.36 0.38
CA PRO A 54 -2.47 12.43 0.11
C PRO A 54 -1.73 13.21 1.22
N ASP A 55 -0.45 12.90 1.41
CA ASP A 55 0.47 13.60 2.32
C ASP A 55 1.14 14.81 1.67
N THR A 56 0.72 15.16 0.44
CA THR A 56 1.16 16.35 -0.28
C THR A 56 0.00 16.92 -1.09
N ALA A 57 -0.08 18.25 -1.16
CA ALA A 57 -1.07 18.96 -1.97
C ALA A 57 -0.49 20.28 -2.51
N GLU A 58 -0.90 20.68 -3.71
CA GLU A 58 -0.37 21.89 -4.35
C GLU A 58 -0.87 23.17 -3.66
N ALA A 59 0.01 24.15 -3.54
CA ALA A 59 -0.31 25.48 -3.03
C ALA A 59 -1.46 26.12 -3.82
N GLY A 60 -2.41 26.73 -3.11
CA GLY A 60 -3.60 27.38 -3.66
C GLY A 60 -4.60 26.42 -4.32
N SER A 61 -4.39 25.10 -4.26
CA SER A 61 -5.32 24.11 -4.81
C SER A 61 -6.38 23.68 -3.80
N TYR A 62 -7.48 23.11 -4.32
CA TYR A 62 -8.36 22.30 -3.50
C TYR A 62 -7.88 20.85 -3.52
N ALA A 63 -7.74 20.26 -2.33
CA ALA A 63 -7.40 18.85 -2.15
C ALA A 63 -8.49 18.16 -1.34
N VAL A 64 -8.64 16.84 -1.52
CA VAL A 64 -9.41 15.99 -0.62
C VAL A 64 -8.42 15.21 0.22
N LEU A 65 -8.37 15.52 1.50
CA LEU A 65 -7.52 14.84 2.47
C LEU A 65 -8.34 13.78 3.20
N THR A 66 -7.84 12.55 3.24
CA THR A 66 -8.47 11.42 3.92
C THR A 66 -7.70 11.07 5.18
N ALA A 67 -8.22 11.44 6.35
CA ALA A 67 -7.71 10.96 7.63
C ALA A 67 -8.19 9.51 7.86
N SER A 68 -7.28 8.59 8.18
CA SER A 68 -7.58 7.18 8.44
C SER A 68 -7.34 6.84 9.90
N VAL A 69 -8.37 6.35 10.61
CA VAL A 69 -8.26 5.85 12.00
C VAL A 69 -8.24 4.33 11.96
N PRO A 70 -7.10 3.68 12.27
CA PRO A 70 -6.89 2.26 11.95
C PRO A 70 -7.54 1.27 12.93
N HIS A 71 -7.74 1.68 14.18
CA HIS A 71 -8.28 0.85 15.26
C HIS A 71 -8.78 1.73 16.42
N GLY A 72 -9.34 1.10 17.45
CA GLY A 72 -9.76 1.75 18.69
C GLY A 72 -8.61 2.07 19.66
N CYS A 73 -8.90 2.69 20.80
CA CYS A 73 -7.90 3.11 21.79
C CYS A 73 -7.69 1.98 22.79
N SER A 74 -6.46 1.47 22.92
CA SER A 74 -6.13 0.40 23.88
C SER A 74 -7.08 -0.83 23.84
N GLY A 75 -7.67 -1.14 22.68
CA GLY A 75 -8.64 -2.24 22.54
C GLY A 75 -10.12 -1.83 22.64
N SER A 76 -10.42 -0.56 22.96
CA SER A 76 -11.77 0.00 23.14
C SER A 76 -12.29 0.68 21.88
N GLY A 77 -13.61 0.63 21.63
CA GLY A 77 -14.21 1.19 20.40
C GLY A 77 -14.17 2.73 20.36
N THR A 78 -14.00 3.30 19.18
CA THR A 78 -13.91 4.76 18.98
C THR A 78 -15.29 5.40 18.98
N THR A 79 -15.48 6.45 19.75
CA THR A 79 -16.74 7.21 19.85
C THR A 79 -16.66 8.59 19.21
N GLU A 80 -15.47 9.17 19.13
CA GLU A 80 -15.26 10.50 18.56
C GLU A 80 -13.90 10.61 17.89
N VAL A 81 -13.84 11.37 16.80
CA VAL A 81 -12.61 11.77 16.13
C VAL A 81 -12.66 13.27 15.91
N ALA A 82 -11.80 14.01 16.60
CA ALA A 82 -11.65 15.45 16.44
C ALA A 82 -10.38 15.74 15.64
N ILE A 83 -10.53 16.40 14.49
CA ILE A 83 -9.43 16.80 13.61
C ILE A 83 -9.25 18.31 13.74
N GLU A 84 -8.07 18.74 14.18
CA GLU A 84 -7.69 20.15 14.21
C GLU A 84 -7.32 20.62 12.79
N ILE A 85 -7.83 21.78 12.40
CA ILE A 85 -7.61 22.39 11.10
C ILE A 85 -6.54 23.47 11.25
N PRO A 86 -5.39 23.33 10.56
CA PRO A 86 -4.32 24.34 10.60
C PRO A 86 -4.83 25.72 10.20
N GLU A 87 -4.36 26.77 10.86
CA GLU A 87 -4.77 28.15 10.57
C GLU A 87 -4.46 28.60 9.13
N GLN A 88 -3.51 27.93 8.48
CA GLN A 88 -3.11 28.15 7.09
C GLN A 88 -4.13 27.60 6.08
N ILE A 89 -5.00 26.67 6.50
CA ILE A 89 -6.05 26.13 5.63
C ILE A 89 -7.12 27.21 5.41
N MET A 90 -7.28 27.63 4.17
CA MET A 90 -8.12 28.79 3.83
C MET A 90 -9.63 28.47 3.88
N ALA A 91 -9.98 27.20 3.70
CA ALA A 91 -11.34 26.69 3.78
C ALA A 91 -11.31 25.17 3.98
N VAL A 92 -12.30 24.66 4.70
CA VAL A 92 -12.53 23.22 4.87
C VAL A 92 -14.01 22.90 4.67
N THR A 93 -14.30 21.74 4.10
CA THR A 93 -15.64 21.20 3.98
C THR A 93 -15.55 19.69 4.21
N PRO A 94 -16.06 19.17 5.33
CA PRO A 94 -16.07 17.74 5.58
C PRO A 94 -17.04 17.02 4.64
N THR A 95 -16.62 15.85 4.15
CA THR A 95 -17.51 14.91 3.48
C THR A 95 -18.42 14.26 4.52
N VAL A 96 -19.70 14.09 4.17
CA VAL A 96 -20.67 13.37 5.00
C VAL A 96 -20.22 11.91 5.15
N ASN A 97 -20.02 11.46 6.39
CA ASN A 97 -19.81 10.05 6.71
C ASN A 97 -21.10 9.49 7.34
N PRO A 98 -21.75 8.47 6.75
CA PRO A 98 -23.05 7.98 7.23
C PRO A 98 -23.01 7.28 8.60
N ASN A 99 -21.84 6.96 9.13
CA ASN A 99 -21.69 6.35 10.45
C ASN A 99 -21.50 7.38 11.58
N TRP A 100 -21.36 8.67 11.24
CA TRP A 100 -20.95 9.72 12.16
C TRP A 100 -21.80 10.98 11.99
N GLU A 101 -22.12 11.63 13.10
CA GLU A 101 -22.53 13.02 13.11
C GLU A 101 -21.29 13.91 12.93
N VAL A 102 -21.36 14.95 12.10
CA VAL A 102 -20.23 15.85 11.81
C VAL A 102 -20.53 17.27 12.21
N GLU A 103 -19.64 17.87 13.01
CA GLU A 103 -19.73 19.25 13.47
C GLU A 103 -18.47 20.03 13.06
N GLN A 104 -18.65 21.28 12.65
CA GLN A 104 -17.56 22.22 12.36
C GLN A 104 -17.55 23.27 13.46
N LEU A 105 -16.42 23.41 14.16
CA LEU A 105 -16.31 24.28 15.34
C LEU A 105 -15.33 25.44 15.11
N ALA A 106 -15.67 26.60 15.63
CA ALA A 106 -14.79 27.76 15.75
C ALA A 106 -13.80 27.58 16.92
N ALA A 107 -12.84 28.51 17.03
CA ALA A 107 -11.77 28.47 18.04
C ALA A 107 -12.27 28.44 19.50
N ASP A 108 -13.47 28.97 19.76
CA ASP A 108 -14.09 28.97 21.09
C ASP A 108 -14.90 27.70 21.39
N GLY A 109 -14.92 26.74 20.47
CA GLY A 109 -15.63 25.47 20.57
C GLY A 109 -17.13 25.56 20.23
N SER A 110 -17.62 26.73 19.80
CA SER A 110 -18.99 26.86 19.29
C SER A 110 -19.10 26.42 17.83
N PRO A 111 -20.30 26.10 17.32
CA PRO A 111 -20.51 25.89 15.89
C PRO A 111 -19.95 27.05 15.08
N ALA A 112 -19.21 26.76 14.01
CA ALA A 112 -18.48 27.80 13.29
C ALA A 112 -19.40 28.86 12.67
N ASP A 113 -20.57 28.49 12.14
CA ASP A 113 -21.63 29.42 11.69
C ASP A 113 -21.16 30.64 10.86
N GLY A 114 -20.13 30.46 10.03
CA GLY A 114 -19.53 31.52 9.18
C GLY A 114 -18.20 32.09 9.69
N GLU A 115 -17.78 31.73 10.90
CA GLU A 115 -16.42 31.91 11.41
C GLU A 115 -15.45 30.87 10.82
N PRO A 116 -14.13 31.10 10.89
CA PRO A 116 -13.14 30.11 10.51
C PRO A 116 -13.29 28.81 11.31
N VAL A 117 -13.33 27.68 10.59
CA VAL A 117 -13.37 26.35 11.20
C VAL A 117 -11.98 26.01 11.72
N THR A 118 -11.89 25.69 13.01
CA THR A 118 -10.65 25.24 13.65
C THR A 118 -10.64 23.76 13.96
N HIS A 119 -11.83 23.16 14.08
CA HIS A 119 -11.97 21.73 14.33
C HIS A 119 -13.12 21.16 13.51
N VAL A 120 -12.91 19.95 12.99
CA VAL A 120 -13.98 19.10 12.47
C VAL A 120 -14.11 17.91 13.41
N VAL A 121 -15.26 17.79 14.05
CA VAL A 121 -15.53 16.74 15.04
C VAL A 121 -16.53 15.75 14.44
N TYR A 122 -16.14 14.48 14.43
CA TYR A 122 -17.00 13.36 14.06
C TYR A 122 -17.38 12.58 15.31
N THR A 123 -18.68 12.49 15.60
CA THR A 123 -19.22 11.68 16.70
C THR A 123 -19.93 10.45 16.16
N ALA A 124 -19.50 9.26 16.58
CA ALA A 124 -20.03 8.00 16.07
C ALA A 124 -21.50 7.81 16.48
N HIS A 125 -22.35 7.37 15.55
CA HIS A 125 -23.72 6.96 15.91
C HIS A 125 -23.75 5.67 16.75
N GLU A 126 -22.78 4.78 16.50
CA GLU A 126 -22.46 3.58 17.27
C GLU A 126 -20.92 3.51 17.34
N PRO A 127 -20.29 3.16 18.48
CA PRO A 127 -18.84 3.10 18.57
C PRO A 127 -18.22 2.24 17.45
N LEU A 128 -17.21 2.77 16.77
CA LEU A 128 -16.43 2.02 15.79
C LEU A 128 -15.69 0.88 16.53
N PRO A 129 -15.94 -0.40 16.22
CA PRO A 129 -15.26 -1.51 16.88
C PRO A 129 -13.74 -1.42 16.74
N ASN A 130 -13.02 -1.79 17.79
CA ASN A 130 -11.56 -1.64 17.86
C ASN A 130 -10.81 -2.31 16.69
N ASP A 131 -11.31 -3.41 16.14
CA ASP A 131 -10.68 -4.16 15.06
C ASP A 131 -11.08 -3.67 13.65
N LEU A 132 -11.88 -2.61 13.57
CA LEU A 132 -12.28 -1.96 12.33
C LEU A 132 -11.67 -0.57 12.19
N ARG A 133 -11.55 -0.15 10.94
CA ARG A 133 -11.04 1.16 10.53
C ARG A 133 -12.15 1.95 9.86
N ASP A 134 -12.13 3.26 10.04
CA ASP A 134 -12.90 4.21 9.25
C ASP A 134 -12.01 5.34 8.70
N THR A 135 -12.57 6.14 7.81
CA THR A 135 -11.90 7.27 7.16
C THR A 135 -12.78 8.52 7.16
N PHE A 136 -12.12 9.67 7.27
CA PHE A 136 -12.75 10.99 7.31
C PHE A 136 -12.17 11.84 6.21
N GLU A 137 -12.99 12.19 5.22
CA GLU A 137 -12.57 12.98 4.07
C GLU A 137 -12.90 14.46 4.27
N LEU A 138 -11.91 15.32 4.07
CA LEU A 138 -12.01 16.76 4.16
C LEU A 138 -11.62 17.38 2.82
N SER A 139 -12.52 18.11 2.18
CA SER A 139 -12.14 18.99 1.08
C SER A 139 -11.56 20.27 1.66
N VAL A 140 -10.28 20.53 1.42
CA VAL A 140 -9.56 21.69 1.95
C VAL A 140 -9.04 22.56 0.84
N ARG A 141 -8.95 23.87 1.10
CA ARG A 141 -8.21 24.82 0.27
C ARG A 141 -6.84 25.05 0.90
N MET A 142 -5.80 24.59 0.21
CA MET A 142 -4.40 24.75 0.64
C MET A 142 -4.00 26.23 0.61
N PRO A 143 -3.03 26.65 1.47
CA PRO A 143 -2.49 28.00 1.43
C PRO A 143 -1.85 28.30 0.08
N ASP A 144 -1.82 29.58 -0.31
CA ASP A 144 -1.26 30.02 -1.60
C ASP A 144 0.28 29.91 -1.66
N GLU A 145 0.96 29.85 -0.51
CA GLU A 145 2.41 29.68 -0.41
C GLU A 145 2.77 28.19 -0.22
N SER A 146 3.82 27.74 -0.92
CA SER A 146 4.37 26.39 -0.85
C SER A 146 5.56 26.29 0.12
N GLY A 147 5.98 25.06 0.42
CA GLY A 147 7.17 24.76 1.23
C GLY A 147 6.89 24.59 2.72
N GLU A 148 5.63 24.75 3.13
CA GLU A 148 5.19 24.45 4.49
C GLU A 148 4.82 22.97 4.63
N VAL A 149 4.97 22.44 5.85
CA VAL A 149 4.41 21.14 6.25
C VAL A 149 3.38 21.40 7.33
N LEU A 150 2.12 21.11 7.01
CA LEU A 150 1.00 21.35 7.90
C LEU A 150 0.71 20.09 8.71
N ALA A 151 0.72 20.21 10.04
CA ALA A 151 0.29 19.13 10.92
C ALA A 151 -1.22 19.20 11.10
N PHE A 152 -1.91 18.06 11.03
CA PHE A 152 -3.32 17.92 11.32
C PHE A 152 -3.49 17.07 12.59
N PRO A 153 -3.37 17.66 13.78
CA PRO A 153 -3.59 16.95 15.03
C PRO A 153 -4.94 16.23 15.05
N VAL A 154 -4.95 15.00 15.55
CA VAL A 154 -6.18 14.20 15.70
C VAL A 154 -6.29 13.68 17.11
N VAL A 155 -7.40 14.00 17.78
CA VAL A 155 -7.77 13.36 19.05
C VAL A 155 -8.83 12.30 18.78
N GLN A 156 -8.52 11.07 19.16
CA GLN A 156 -9.42 9.93 19.06
C GLN A 156 -9.92 9.59 20.46
N THR A 157 -11.22 9.76 20.69
CA THR A 157 -11.86 9.38 21.96
C THR A 157 -12.52 8.02 21.79
N CYS A 158 -12.34 7.15 22.77
CA CYS A 158 -12.93 5.82 22.79
C CYS A 158 -13.81 5.63 24.03
N GLU A 159 -14.55 4.52 24.08
CA GLU A 159 -15.37 4.20 25.25
C GLU A 159 -14.52 4.13 26.54
N GLU A 160 -13.28 3.67 26.41
CA GLU A 160 -12.27 3.67 27.46
C GLU A 160 -11.00 4.40 27.00
N GLY A 161 -10.81 5.63 27.49
CA GLY A 161 -9.61 6.42 27.25
C GLY A 161 -9.59 7.14 25.90
N GLU A 162 -8.42 7.61 25.52
CA GLU A 162 -8.19 8.40 24.31
C GLU A 162 -6.80 8.15 23.74
N SER A 163 -6.59 8.56 22.48
CA SER A 163 -5.27 8.62 21.84
C SER A 163 -5.14 9.96 21.12
N ALA A 164 -4.14 10.75 21.50
CA ALA A 164 -3.93 12.10 21.01
C ALA A 164 -2.77 12.12 20.00
N TRP A 165 -3.08 11.97 18.72
CA TRP A 165 -2.17 12.03 17.58
C TRP A 165 -1.79 13.48 17.28
N VAL A 166 -1.01 14.09 18.18
CA VAL A 166 -0.74 15.54 18.21
C VAL A 166 0.76 15.86 18.22
N GLU A 167 1.63 14.86 18.33
CA GLU A 167 3.07 15.08 18.49
C GLU A 167 3.72 15.52 17.16
N THR A 168 4.59 16.52 17.24
CA THR A 168 5.47 16.94 16.15
C THR A 168 6.92 16.74 16.58
N ALA A 169 7.79 16.40 15.62
CA ALA A 169 9.19 16.14 15.92
C ALA A 169 9.94 17.46 16.16
N ASP A 170 10.71 17.52 17.25
CA ASP A 170 11.64 18.63 17.50
C ASP A 170 12.79 18.63 16.48
N GLU A 171 13.53 19.74 16.37
CA GLU A 171 14.69 19.84 15.49
C GLU A 171 15.72 18.72 15.79
N GLY A 172 15.93 17.84 14.80
CA GLY A 172 16.89 16.75 14.89
C GLY A 172 16.39 15.49 15.63
N GLN A 173 15.12 15.45 16.04
CA GLN A 173 14.45 14.24 16.50
C GLN A 173 14.04 13.37 15.30
N ASP A 174 14.11 12.05 15.43
CA ASP A 174 13.55 11.13 14.44
C ASP A 174 12.01 11.08 14.58
N PRO A 175 11.22 11.46 13.56
CA PRO A 175 9.76 11.39 13.63
C PRO A 175 9.21 9.98 13.88
N HIS A 176 9.98 8.93 13.58
CA HIS A 176 9.58 7.56 13.84
C HIS A 176 9.67 7.16 15.32
N GLU A 177 10.28 7.99 16.17
CA GLU A 177 10.33 7.79 17.62
C GLU A 177 9.10 8.36 18.34
N LEU A 178 8.25 9.12 17.65
CA LEU A 178 7.00 9.65 18.21
C LEU A 178 5.98 8.52 18.42
N GLU A 179 5.32 8.52 19.58
CA GLU A 179 4.33 7.52 19.94
C GLU A 179 2.97 7.85 19.33
N TYR A 180 2.63 9.13 19.29
CA TYR A 180 1.38 9.63 18.73
C TYR A 180 1.63 10.80 17.76
N PRO A 181 2.33 10.57 16.63
CA PRO A 181 2.64 11.61 15.68
C PRO A 181 1.36 12.17 15.04
N ALA A 182 1.28 13.50 14.95
CA ALA A 182 0.26 14.16 14.14
C ALA A 182 0.47 13.84 12.65
N PRO A 183 -0.60 13.50 11.90
CA PRO A 183 -0.55 13.43 10.44
C PRO A 183 -0.02 14.74 9.83
N LEU A 184 0.82 14.63 8.80
CA LEU A 184 1.43 15.78 8.14
C LEU A 184 1.02 15.83 6.66
N VAL A 185 0.88 17.04 6.13
CA VAL A 185 0.66 17.31 4.69
C VAL A 185 1.65 18.38 4.22
N GLU A 186 2.46 18.06 3.22
CA GLU A 186 3.37 19.00 2.56
C GLU A 186 2.61 19.87 1.54
N VAL A 187 2.82 21.19 1.60
CA VAL A 187 2.32 22.12 0.59
C VAL A 187 3.32 22.20 -0.55
N ALA A 188 3.06 21.48 -1.63
CA ALA A 188 3.91 21.45 -2.82
C ALA A 188 3.77 22.73 -3.64
N GLU A 189 4.81 23.03 -4.43
CA GLU A 189 4.77 24.08 -5.45
C GLU A 189 3.57 23.88 -6.40
N SER A 190 2.85 24.96 -6.68
CA SER A 190 1.78 24.91 -7.68
C SER A 190 2.35 24.70 -9.08
N VAL A 191 1.80 23.74 -9.85
CA VAL A 191 2.20 23.54 -11.26
C VAL A 191 1.32 24.32 -12.22
N SER A 192 1.00 25.59 -11.91
CA SER A 192 0.24 26.44 -12.83
C SER A 192 1.15 27.26 -13.74
N GLY A 193 1.56 26.63 -14.84
CA GLY A 193 1.93 27.34 -16.06
C GLY A 193 0.70 27.92 -16.76
N GLY A 194 0.43 29.21 -16.55
CA GLY A 194 -0.26 30.11 -17.49
C GLY A 194 -1.62 29.68 -18.05
N HIS A 195 -2.71 30.02 -17.36
CA HIS A 195 -4.02 30.20 -17.99
C HIS A 195 -4.47 31.66 -17.88
N GLY A 196 -3.77 32.52 -18.64
CA GLY A 196 -4.32 33.82 -19.03
C GLY A 196 -5.39 33.60 -20.08
N ALA A 197 -6.64 33.42 -19.65
CA ALA A 197 -7.79 33.41 -20.55
C ALA A 197 -8.06 34.85 -21.03
N ASP A 198 -7.46 35.18 -22.18
CA ASP A 198 -7.94 36.22 -23.08
C ASP A 198 -9.36 35.83 -23.54
N HIS A 199 -10.38 36.40 -22.92
CA HIS A 199 -11.75 36.33 -23.41
C HIS A 199 -11.97 37.36 -24.52
N GLY A 200 -11.40 37.05 -25.69
CA GLY A 200 -11.76 37.62 -26.97
C GLY A 200 -13.17 37.17 -27.40
N ALA A 201 -13.97 38.17 -27.74
CA ALA A 201 -15.35 38.13 -28.22
C ALA A 201 -15.76 36.98 -29.17
N GLY A 202 -17.01 36.55 -29.02
CA GLY A 202 -17.97 36.72 -30.12
C GLY A 202 -18.66 35.48 -30.68
N ALA A 203 -19.99 35.60 -30.69
CA ALA A 203 -20.94 35.07 -31.66
C ALA A 203 -21.50 33.65 -31.48
N ASP A 204 -22.81 33.66 -31.62
CA ASP A 204 -23.81 32.63 -31.74
C ASP A 204 -23.61 31.69 -32.93
N HIS A 205 -24.14 30.47 -32.83
CA HIS A 205 -25.25 30.03 -33.69
C HIS A 205 -25.65 28.57 -33.41
N SER A 206 -26.97 28.39 -33.39
CA SER A 206 -27.71 27.14 -33.23
C SER A 206 -27.48 26.08 -34.31
N ALA A 207 -27.66 24.83 -33.88
CA ALA A 207 -28.38 23.73 -34.54
C ALA A 207 -28.31 23.59 -36.08
N GLY A 208 -27.64 22.52 -36.51
CA GLY A 208 -27.83 21.90 -37.81
C GLY A 208 -27.57 20.40 -37.73
N VAL A 209 -28.65 19.60 -37.66
CA VAL A 209 -28.59 18.15 -37.87
C VAL A 209 -28.51 17.90 -39.36
N HIS A 210 -27.44 17.26 -39.83
CA HIS A 210 -27.38 16.63 -41.15
C HIS A 210 -26.63 15.30 -41.06
N ASP A 211 -27.33 14.27 -41.54
CA ASP A 211 -26.91 12.91 -41.76
C ASP A 211 -25.94 12.82 -42.94
N GLY A 212 -24.93 11.95 -42.85
CA GLY A 212 -23.89 11.83 -43.87
C GLY A 212 -22.87 10.72 -43.56
N ASP A 213 -23.12 9.54 -44.11
CA ASP A 213 -22.17 8.44 -44.27
C ASP A 213 -20.88 8.88 -44.99
N VAL A 214 -19.70 8.59 -44.42
CA VAL A 214 -18.46 8.40 -45.18
C VAL A 214 -17.50 7.43 -44.48
N ASN A 215 -17.06 6.42 -45.23
CA ASN A 215 -15.86 5.61 -44.96
C ASN A 215 -14.59 6.48 -44.99
N GLY A 216 -13.57 6.13 -44.17
CA GLY A 216 -12.20 6.54 -44.47
C GLY A 216 -11.23 6.58 -43.27
N ASP A 217 -10.33 5.60 -43.26
CA ASP A 217 -8.91 5.70 -42.87
C ASP A 217 -8.50 6.14 -41.46
N ALA A 218 -8.10 5.14 -40.66
CA ALA A 218 -7.28 5.33 -39.46
C ALA A 218 -5.79 5.24 -39.83
N SER A 219 -5.21 6.41 -40.10
CA SER A 219 -3.77 6.70 -40.07
C SER A 219 -3.67 8.01 -39.28
N GLY A 220 -2.91 8.23 -38.22
CA GLY A 220 -1.82 7.56 -37.53
C GLY A 220 -1.14 8.66 -36.71
N SER A 221 -0.67 8.39 -35.50
CA SER A 221 0.40 9.19 -34.90
C SER A 221 1.12 8.31 -33.90
N ASP A 222 2.33 7.93 -34.28
CA ASP A 222 3.27 7.17 -33.49
C ASP A 222 3.64 7.97 -32.24
N SER A 223 3.20 7.48 -31.08
CA SER A 223 3.81 7.89 -29.81
C SER A 223 5.15 7.19 -29.70
N GLU A 224 6.21 7.89 -30.09
CA GLU A 224 7.60 7.52 -29.87
C GLU A 224 7.84 7.22 -28.39
N MET A 225 7.79 5.94 -28.03
CA MET A 225 8.19 5.47 -26.71
C MET A 225 9.72 5.42 -26.68
N SER A 226 10.33 6.46 -26.11
CA SER A 226 11.77 6.56 -25.87
C SER A 226 12.33 5.28 -25.23
N ALA A 227 13.40 4.76 -25.82
CA ALA A 227 14.09 3.51 -25.47
C ALA A 227 14.78 3.50 -24.09
N ALA A 228 14.45 4.43 -23.19
CA ALA A 228 15.03 4.54 -21.86
C ALA A 228 14.27 3.76 -20.77
N ASN A 229 13.04 3.30 -20.99
CA ASN A 229 12.21 2.62 -19.97
C ASN A 229 12.07 1.09 -20.14
N VAL A 230 12.85 0.45 -21.03
CA VAL A 230 12.84 -1.01 -21.24
C VAL A 230 14.00 -1.70 -20.49
N ALA A 231 14.21 -1.35 -19.21
CA ALA A 231 15.20 -2.03 -18.35
C ALA A 231 14.59 -2.70 -17.10
N GLY A 232 13.32 -2.42 -16.77
CA GLY A 232 12.66 -3.01 -15.58
C GLY A 232 11.77 -4.22 -15.85
N ILE A 233 11.17 -4.32 -17.04
CA ILE A 233 10.11 -5.32 -17.31
C ILE A 233 10.69 -6.65 -17.83
N GLY A 234 11.90 -6.65 -18.40
CA GLY A 234 12.53 -7.86 -18.95
C GLY A 234 12.95 -8.90 -17.89
N THR A 235 13.34 -8.46 -16.69
CA THR A 235 13.90 -9.34 -15.67
C THR A 235 12.82 -10.10 -14.88
N GLY A 236 11.64 -9.50 -14.72
CA GLY A 236 10.51 -10.11 -14.00
C GLY A 236 9.92 -11.31 -14.75
N ALA A 237 9.77 -11.22 -16.07
CA ALA A 237 9.21 -12.30 -16.88
C ALA A 237 10.11 -13.55 -16.89
N ALA A 238 11.43 -13.39 -16.96
CA ALA A 238 12.37 -14.50 -16.91
C ALA A 238 12.33 -15.24 -15.55
N GLY A 239 12.15 -14.49 -14.44
CA GLY A 239 11.99 -15.05 -13.10
C GLY A 239 10.75 -15.92 -12.95
N ILE A 240 9.60 -15.45 -13.47
CA ILE A 240 8.32 -16.18 -13.41
C ILE A 240 8.38 -17.49 -14.22
N VAL A 241 9.00 -17.46 -15.40
CA VAL A 241 9.14 -18.65 -16.26
C VAL A 241 10.04 -19.71 -15.61
N LEU A 242 11.17 -19.31 -15.03
CA LEU A 242 12.07 -20.24 -14.34
C LEU A 242 11.44 -20.80 -13.05
N GLY A 243 10.74 -19.97 -12.29
CA GLY A 243 10.02 -20.39 -11.08
C GLY A 243 8.88 -21.38 -11.38
N GLY A 244 8.08 -21.10 -12.43
CA GLY A 244 7.01 -21.98 -12.88
C GLY A 244 7.52 -23.35 -13.36
N ALA A 245 8.63 -23.37 -14.11
CA ALA A 245 9.24 -24.63 -14.57
C ALA A 245 9.77 -25.50 -13.40
N ALA A 246 10.36 -24.88 -12.38
CA ALA A 246 10.85 -25.59 -11.20
C ALA A 246 9.70 -26.20 -10.38
N LEU A 247 8.60 -25.47 -10.20
CA LEU A 247 7.39 -25.96 -9.52
C LEU A 247 6.74 -27.14 -10.25
N LEU A 248 6.61 -27.04 -11.58
CA LEU A 248 6.06 -28.13 -12.41
C LEU A 248 6.95 -29.38 -12.38
N TYR A 249 8.26 -29.22 -12.37
CA TYR A 249 9.21 -30.33 -12.24
C TYR A 249 9.11 -31.01 -10.88
N ALA A 250 9.00 -30.24 -9.79
CA ALA A 250 8.81 -30.77 -8.44
C ALA A 250 7.49 -31.54 -8.29
N HIS A 251 6.39 -31.01 -8.84
CA HIS A 251 5.06 -31.63 -8.77
C HIS A 251 4.95 -32.94 -9.55
N ARG A 252 5.68 -33.06 -10.67
CA ARG A 252 5.74 -34.30 -11.45
C ARG A 252 6.50 -35.41 -10.72
N ARG A 253 7.46 -35.07 -9.86
CA ARG A 253 8.24 -36.05 -9.10
C ARG A 253 7.45 -36.65 -7.93
N THR A 254 6.60 -35.86 -7.27
CA THR A 254 5.80 -36.34 -6.13
C THR A 254 4.66 -37.27 -6.56
N ARG A 255 4.13 -37.12 -7.77
CA ARG A 255 3.07 -38.00 -8.31
C ARG A 255 3.57 -39.31 -8.94
N GLY A 256 4.88 -39.47 -9.19
CA GLY A 256 5.45 -40.68 -9.78
C GLY A 256 5.78 -41.80 -8.79
N GLY A 257 5.56 -41.58 -7.48
CA GLY A 257 6.04 -42.46 -6.41
C GLY A 257 4.99 -43.29 -5.67
N ALA A 258 3.75 -43.40 -6.16
CA ALA A 258 2.75 -44.27 -5.54
C ALA A 258 2.92 -45.73 -6.05
N PRO A 259 3.27 -46.70 -5.19
CA PRO A 259 3.31 -48.11 -5.59
C PRO A 259 1.88 -48.62 -5.81
N ARG A 260 1.66 -49.32 -6.92
CA ARG A 260 0.42 -50.05 -7.20
C ARG A 260 0.39 -51.28 -6.29
N GLU A 261 -0.48 -51.26 -5.29
CA GLU A 261 -0.84 -52.46 -4.54
C GLU A 261 -1.62 -53.40 -5.46
N SER A 262 -1.02 -54.54 -5.76
CA SER A 262 -1.65 -55.65 -6.47
C SER A 262 -2.65 -56.33 -5.53
N ALA A 263 -3.94 -56.08 -5.74
CA ALA A 263 -5.00 -56.91 -5.19
C ALA A 263 -5.10 -58.20 -6.01
N ASP A 264 -4.62 -59.29 -5.44
CA ASP A 264 -5.03 -60.66 -5.77
C ASP A 264 -5.91 -61.15 -4.60
N ALA A 265 -7.22 -61.29 -4.86
CA ALA A 265 -8.18 -62.22 -4.24
C ALA A 265 -9.52 -62.14 -4.98
#